data_AF-A0A353LRN1-F1
#
_entry.id   AF-A0A353LRN1-F1
#
_cell.length_a   1.000
_cell.length_b   1.000
_cell.length_c   1.000
_cell.angle_alpha   90.00
_cell.angle_beta   90.00
_cell.angle_gamma   90.00
#
_symmetry.space_group_name_H-M   'P 1'
#
loop_
_entity.id
_entity.type
_entity.pdbx_description
1 polymer ?
#
loop_
_entity_poly.entity_id
_entity_poly.type
_entity_poly.pdbx_seq_one_letter_code
_entity_poly.pdbx_strand_id
1 'polypeptide(L)' 'MVEQVNIAILGASGYTGAELVRLLTHHPKARIGAITADRKAGESYGAVYPHLAGLDLPPLTTIDALNWDDFDVIFCG' A
#
# COMPACT_ATOMS: atom_id res chain seq x y z
N MET A 1 -5.31 -20.37 -13.29
CA MET A 1 -4.74 -19.63 -12.15
C MET A 1 -5.08 -18.17 -12.37
N VAL A 2 -5.58 -17.46 -11.36
CA VAL A 2 -5.82 -16.01 -11.49
C VAL A 2 -4.53 -15.33 -11.05
N GLU A 3 -3.88 -14.65 -11.98
CA GLU A 3 -2.70 -13.84 -11.70
C GLU A 3 -3.11 -12.68 -10.79
N GLN A 4 -2.48 -12.55 -9.63
CA GLN A 4 -2.69 -11.40 -8.74
C GLN A 4 -1.81 -10.25 -9.24
N VAL A 5 -2.44 -9.09 -9.43
CA VAL A 5 -1.77 -7.84 -9.81
C VAL A 5 -1.07 -7.28 -8.58
N ASN A 6 0.25 -7.08 -8.66
CA ASN A 6 1.05 -6.48 -7.60
C ASN A 6 1.02 -4.95 -7.71
N ILE A 7 0.61 -4.30 -6.62
CA ILE A 7 0.27 -2.87 -6.63
C ILE A 7 1.16 -2.11 -5.64
N ALA A 8 1.67 -0.95 -6.06
CA ALA A 8 2.20 0.07 -5.17
C ALA A 8 1.22 1.24 -5.02
N ILE A 9 1.05 1.74 -3.79
CA ILE A 9 0.25 2.93 -3.50
C ILE A 9 1.19 4.02 -3.00
N LEU A 10 1.37 5.06 -3.80
CA LEU A 10 2.15 6.22 -3.41
C LEU A 10 1.25 7.17 -2.61
N GLY A 11 1.70 7.61 -1.43
CA GLY A 11 0.90 8.51 -0.58
C GLY A 11 -0.20 7.79 0.23
N ALA A 12 0.02 6.53 0.60
CA ALA A 12 -0.95 5.70 1.33
C ALA A 12 -1.35 6.26 2.71
N SER A 13 -0.60 7.21 3.27
CA SER A 13 -0.95 7.90 4.53
C SER A 13 -2.02 8.99 4.38
N GLY A 14 -2.42 9.34 3.16
CA GLY A 14 -3.55 10.25 2.90
C GLY A 14 -4.88 9.51 2.89
N TYR A 15 -6.00 10.23 3.03
CA TYR A 15 -7.34 9.62 3.10
C TYR A 15 -7.71 8.84 1.83
N THR A 16 -7.35 9.35 0.66
CA THR A 16 -7.58 8.64 -0.61
C THR A 16 -6.77 7.34 -0.67
N GLY A 17 -5.52 7.38 -0.22
CA GLY A 17 -4.66 6.20 -0.11
C GLY A 17 -5.22 5.16 0.86
N ALA A 18 -5.76 5.60 2.00
CA ALA A 18 -6.40 4.72 2.98
C ALA A 18 -7.65 4.01 2.44
N GLU A 19 -8.51 4.73 1.72
CA GLU A 19 -9.66 4.11 1.07
C GLU A 19 -9.25 3.13 -0.02
N LEU A 20 -8.19 3.45 -0.78
CA LEU A 20 -7.64 2.53 -1.77
C LEU A 20 -7.09 1.26 -1.12
N VAL A 21 -6.35 1.38 -0.01
CA VAL A 21 -5.91 0.23 0.79
C VAL A 21 -7.11 -0.60 1.25
N ARG A 22 -8.14 0.03 1.83
CA ARG A 22 -9.35 -0.65 2.30
C ARG A 22 -10.04 -1.44 1.19
N LEU A 23 -10.15 -0.87 -0.01
CA LEU A 23 -10.76 -1.51 -1.17
C LEU A 23 -9.92 -2.65 -1.73
N LEU A 24 -8.62 -2.41 -1.97
CA LEU A 24 -7.74 -3.39 -2.62
C LEU A 24 -7.42 -4.58 -1.73
N THR A 25 -7.37 -4.43 -0.41
CA THR A 25 -7.11 -5.55 0.51
C THR A 25 -8.21 -6.62 0.47
N HIS A 26 -9.41 -6.27 0.00
CA HIS A 26 -10.53 -7.20 -0.18
C HIS A 26 -10.73 -7.63 -1.65
N HIS A 27 -9.86 -7.19 -2.56
CA HIS A 27 -10.03 -7.46 -3.98
C HIS A 27 -9.32 -8.78 -4.36
N PRO A 28 -10.04 -9.78 -4.93
CA PRO A 28 -9.53 -11.14 -5.09
C PRO A 28 -8.36 -11.29 -6.08
N LYS A 29 -8.04 -10.24 -6.84
CA LYS A 29 -6.94 -10.21 -7.81
C LYS A 29 -5.88 -9.14 -7.53
N ALA A 30 -5.95 -8.48 -6.38
CA ALA A 30 -5.00 -7.44 -6.02
C ALA A 30 -4.14 -7.89 -4.84
N ARG A 31 -2.85 -7.58 -4.92
CA ARG A 31 -1.93 -7.65 -3.79
C ARG A 31 -1.27 -6.29 -3.62
N ILE A 32 -1.33 -5.75 -2.40
CA ILE A 32 -0.60 -4.52 -2.06
C ILE A 32 0.83 -4.93 -1.73
N GLY A 33 1.75 -4.66 -2.65
CA GLY A 33 3.17 -4.98 -2.50
C GLY A 33 3.96 -3.87 -1.81
N ALA A 34 3.51 -2.62 -1.95
CA ALA A 34 4.12 -1.48 -1.27
C ALA A 34 3.10 -0.36 -1.01
N ILE A 35 3.33 0.34 0.09
CA ILE A 35 2.62 1.56 0.47
C ILE A 35 3.64 2.60 0.90
N THR A 36 3.51 3.83 0.39
CA THR A 36 4.49 4.87 0.70
C THR A 36 3.92 6.02 1.50
N ALA A 37 4.77 6.60 2.34
CA ALA A 37 4.55 7.87 3.01
C ALA A 37 5.91 8.48 3.34
N ASP A 38 6.08 9.77 3.10
CA ASP A 38 7.37 10.45 3.33
C ASP A 38 7.68 10.55 4.83
N ARG A 39 6.91 11.35 5.57
CA ARG A 39 7.11 11.59 7.01
C ARG A 39 6.86 10.40 7.93
N LYS A 40 6.24 9.33 7.42
CA LYS A 40 5.81 8.16 8.20
C LYS A 40 6.49 6.87 7.73
N ALA A 41 7.52 6.97 6.90
CA ALA A 41 8.31 5.81 6.48
C ALA A 41 8.88 5.06 7.70
N GLY A 42 8.84 3.73 7.65
CA GLY A 42 9.24 2.83 8.73
C GLY A 42 8.12 2.49 9.72
N GLU A 43 7.03 3.26 9.76
CA GLU A 43 5.89 2.95 10.62
C GLU A 43 5.03 1.82 10.03
N SER A 44 4.40 1.03 10.90
CA SER A 44 3.35 0.10 10.46
C SER A 44 2.11 0.88 10.02
N TYR A 45 1.35 0.34 9.06
CA TYR A 45 0.14 1.02 8.60
C TYR A 45 -0.90 1.21 9.72
N GLY A 46 -0.99 0.24 10.62
CA GLY A 46 -1.84 0.30 11.81
C GLY A 46 -1.48 1.42 12.79
N ALA A 47 -0.23 1.88 12.83
CA ALA A 47 0.15 3.04 13.64
C ALA A 47 -0.48 4.34 13.09
N VAL A 48 -0.65 4.41 11.75
CA VAL A 48 -1.27 5.55 11.07
C VAL A 48 -2.79 5.46 11.09
N TYR A 49 -3.33 4.26 10.84
CA TYR A 49 -4.75 3.96 10.81
C TYR A 49 -5.06 2.76 11.72
N PRO A 50 -5.31 2.97 13.03
CA PRO A 50 -5.52 1.88 13.98
C PRO A 50 -6.65 0.91 13.62
N HIS A 51 -7.69 1.40 12.94
CA HIS A 51 -8.81 0.58 12.47
C HIS A 51 -8.45 -0.35 11.31
N LEU A 52 -7.28 -0.17 10.68
CA LEU A 52 -6.72 -1.02 9.62
C LEU A 52 -5.54 -1.87 10.11
N ALA A 53 -5.25 -1.90 11.41
CA ALA A 53 -4.10 -2.61 11.97
C ALA A 53 -4.15 -4.15 11.80
N GLY A 54 -5.33 -4.71 11.51
CA GLY A 54 -5.49 -6.15 11.26
C GLY A 54 -5.17 -6.57 9.82
N LEU A 55 -4.83 -5.64 8.94
CA LEU A 55 -4.45 -5.94 7.56
C LEU A 55 -2.98 -6.36 7.50
N ASP A 56 -2.70 -7.42 6.73
CA ASP A 56 -1.34 -7.85 6.43
C ASP A 56 -0.76 -6.94 5.33
N LEU A 57 -0.16 -5.84 5.75
CA LEU A 57 0.42 -4.82 4.88
C LEU A 57 1.91 -4.64 5.19
N PRO A 58 2.74 -4.35 4.17
CA PRO A 58 4.11 -3.95 4.41
C PRO A 58 4.15 -2.64 5.22
N PRO A 59 5.23 -2.38 5.97
CA PRO A 59 5.42 -1.08 6.60
C PRO A 59 5.49 0.02 5.54
N LEU A 60 5.17 1.25 5.95
CA LEU A 60 5.29 2.41 5.08
C LEU A 60 6.75 2.60 4.67
N THR A 61 6.98 2.91 3.41
CA THR A 61 8.32 3.21 2.88
C THR A 61 8.33 4.53 2.11
N THR A 62 9.50 4.99 1.67
CA THR A 62 9.61 6.14 0.77
C THR A 62 9.49 5.71 -0.69
N ILE A 63 9.14 6.64 -1.57
CA ILE A 63 9.05 6.36 -3.01
C ILE A 63 10.43 5.94 -3.56
N ASP A 64 11.50 6.59 -3.10
CA ASP A 64 12.87 6.32 -3.55
C ASP A 64 13.39 4.92 -3.16
N ALA A 65 12.76 4.28 -2.19
CA ALA A 65 13.10 2.92 -1.76
C ALA A 65 12.41 1.83 -2.60
N LEU A 66 11.53 2.21 -3.53
CA LEU A 66 10.81 1.25 -4.37
C LEU A 66 11.67 0.80 -5.56
N ASN A 67 11.63 -0.50 -5.85
CA ASN A 67 12.01 -1.03 -7.14
C ASN A 67 10.77 -1.06 -8.05
N TRP A 68 10.75 -0.22 -9.08
CA TRP A 68 9.59 -0.06 -9.97
C TRP A 68 9.22 -1.33 -10.73
N ASP A 69 10.20 -2.18 -11.02
CA ASP A 69 10.01 -3.44 -11.76
C ASP A 69 9.23 -4.50 -10.96
N ASP A 70 9.05 -4.29 -9.65
CA ASP A 70 8.30 -5.22 -8.80
C ASP A 70 6.77 -5.08 -8.97
N PHE A 71 6.28 -4.00 -9.61
CA PHE A 71 4.85 -3.65 -9.62
C PHE A 71 4.24 -3.63 -11.02
N ASP A 72 3.03 -4.18 -11.13
CA ASP A 72 2.25 -4.17 -12.36
C ASP A 72 1.48 -2.84 -12.53
N VAL A 73 1.04 -2.27 -11.40
CA VAL A 73 0.24 -1.04 -11.35
C VAL A 73 0.69 -0.17 -10.17
N ILE A 74 0.73 1.13 -10.39
CA ILE A 74 1.06 2.12 -9.37
C ILE A 74 -0.06 3.17 -9.31
N PHE A 75 -0.57 3.40 -8.11
CA PHE A 75 -1.51 4.49 -7.84
C PHE A 75 -0.75 5.66 -7.21
N CYS A 76 -0.93 6.86 -7.76
CA CYS A 76 -0.36 8.09 -7.22
C CYS A 76 -1.47 8.92 -6.57
N GLY A 77 -1.45 9.06 -5.24
CA GLY A 77 -2.42 9.80 -4.45
C GLY A 77 -1.81 10.84 -3.54
#